data_AF-A0A961SHA8-F1
#
_entry.id   AF-A0A961SHA8-F1
#
_cell.length_a   1.000
_cell.length_b   1.000
_cell.length_c   1.000
_cell.angle_alpha   90.00
_cell.angle_beta   90.00
_cell.angle_gamma   90.00
#
_symmetry.space_group_name_H-M   'P 1'
#
loop_
_entity.id
_entity.type
_entity.pdbx_description
1 polymer ?
#
loop_
_entity_poly.entity_id
_entity_poly.type
_entity_poly.pdbx_seq_one_letter_code
_entity_poly.pdbx_strand_id
1 'polypeptide(L)' 'MFRKLIFLFITIPVAIVLILLSVANRAPVTFNLDPFNPEMPAYAFTLPLFVLMFAALLLGLVMGS' A
#
# COMPACT_ATOMS: atom_id res chain seq x y z
N MET A 1 -12.69 26.69 -9.46
CA MET A 1 -11.57 26.63 -8.50
C MET A 1 -11.90 25.84 -7.23
N PHE A 2 -13.09 26.01 -6.64
CA PHE A 2 -13.51 25.31 -5.40
C PHE A 2 -13.31 23.79 -5.40
N ARG A 3 -13.67 23.09 -6.49
CA ARG A 3 -13.50 21.62 -6.59
C ARG A 3 -12.04 21.16 -6.46
N LYS A 4 -11.09 21.93 -7.00
CA LYS A 4 -9.65 21.65 -6.86
C LYS A 4 -9.18 21.90 -5.43
N LEU A 5 -9.73 22.93 -4.77
CA LEU A 5 -9.41 23.26 -3.38
C LEU A 5 -9.86 22.13 -2.43
N ILE A 6 -11.09 21.63 -2.62
CA ILE A 6 -11.64 20.51 -1.84
C ILE A 6 -10.82 19.24 -2.07
N PHE A 7 -10.49 18.93 -3.32
CA PHE A 7 -9.64 17.78 -3.63
C PHE A 7 -8.29 17.89 -2.91
N LEU A 8 -7.62 19.04 -3.00
CA LEU A 8 -6.33 19.26 -2.35
C LEU A 8 -6.42 19.09 -0.82
N PHE A 9 -7.46 19.65 -0.21
CA PHE A 9 -7.69 19.57 1.23
C PHE A 9 -8.02 18.16 1.73
N ILE A 10 -8.52 17.27 0.87
CA ILE A 10 -8.80 15.88 1.23
C ILE A 10 -7.58 15.02 0.95
N THR A 11 -6.99 15.16 -0.24
CA THR A 11 -5.89 14.30 -0.69
C THR A 11 -4.61 14.53 0.11
N ILE A 12 -4.27 15.78 0.47
CA ILE A 12 -3.04 16.06 1.22
C ILE A 12 -3.07 15.40 2.62
N PRO A 13 -4.10 15.62 3.47
CA PRO A 13 -4.14 14.98 4.78
C PRO A 13 -4.18 13.46 4.70
N VAL A 14 -4.94 12.90 3.74
CA VAL A 14 -4.97 11.44 3.51
C VAL A 14 -3.58 10.92 3.15
N ALA A 15 -2.86 11.61 2.26
CA ALA A 15 -1.50 11.24 1.89
C ALA A 15 -0.55 11.29 3.10
N ILE A 16 -0.65 12.33 3.94
CA ILE A 16 0.15 12.45 5.17
C ILE A 16 -0.12 11.27 6.12
N VAL A 17 -1.39 10.94 6.37
CA VAL A 17 -1.77 9.80 7.23
C VAL A 17 -1.22 8.48 6.69
N LEU A 18 -1.34 8.25 5.37
CA LEU A 18 -0.79 7.06 4.73
C LEU A 18 0.73 6.98 4.86
N ILE A 19 1.45 8.10 4.70
CA ILE A 19 2.90 8.17 4.91
C ILE A 19 3.26 7.86 6.36
N LEU A 20 2.59 8.47 7.33
CA LEU A 20 2.86 8.25 8.75
C LEU A 20 2.59 6.80 9.16
N LEU A 21 1.48 6.20 8.69
CA LEU A 21 1.20 4.78 8.89
C LEU A 21 2.28 3.89 8.26
N SER A 22 2.76 4.25 7.08
CA SER A 22 3.84 3.52 6.38
C SER A 22 5.16 3.58 7.15
N VAL A 23 5.52 4.76 7.66
CA VAL A 23 6.75 4.98 8.44
C VAL A 23 6.66 4.29 9.81
N ALA A 24 5.52 4.39 10.49
CA ALA A 24 5.29 3.74 11.77
C ALA A 24 5.28 2.21 11.64
N ASN A 25 4.68 1.68 10.56
CA ASN A 25 4.60 0.26 10.26
C ASN A 25 5.65 -0.16 9.21
N ARG A 26 6.85 0.43 9.28
CA ARG A 26 7.98 0.12 8.38
C ARG A 26 8.67 -1.21 8.70
N ALA A 27 8.17 -1.95 9.69
CA ALA A 27 8.73 -3.24 10.04
C ALA A 27 8.61 -4.19 8.85
N PRO A 28 9.66 -4.96 8.52
CA PRO A 28 9.56 -5.99 7.51
C PRO A 28 8.56 -7.05 7.97
N VAL A 29 7.57 -7.34 7.13
CA VAL A 29 6.58 -8.40 7.35
C VAL A 29 6.72 -9.39 6.21
N THR A 30 6.74 -10.68 6.55
CA THR A 30 6.70 -11.74 5.55
C THR A 30 5.28 -11.86 5.02
N PHE A 31 5.05 -11.44 3.78
CA PHE A 31 3.80 -11.65 3.07
C PHE A 31 3.92 -12.92 2.22
N ASN A 32 2.99 -13.84 2.43
CA ASN A 32 2.95 -15.13 1.76
C ASN A 32 1.78 -15.17 0.77
N LEU A 33 2.06 -15.58 -0.48
CA LEU A 33 1.05 -15.76 -1.53
C LEU A 33 0.49 -17.18 -1.59
N ASP A 34 1.02 -18.11 -0.79
CA ASP A 34 0.52 -19.48 -0.66
C ASP A 34 -0.20 -19.64 0.70
N PRO A 35 -1.54 -19.53 0.73
CA PRO A 35 -2.31 -19.69 1.97
C PRO A 35 -2.46 -21.16 2.41
N PHE A 36 -2.08 -22.12 1.55
CA PHE A 36 -2.29 -23.54 1.80
C PHE A 36 -1.06 -24.24 2.35
N ASN A 37 0.14 -23.70 2.09
CA ASN A 37 1.39 -24.24 2.60
C ASN A 37 2.24 -23.17 3.31
N PRO A 38 1.91 -22.81 4.56
CA PRO A 38 2.61 -21.76 5.29
C PRO A 38 4.04 -22.11 5.70
N GLU A 39 4.42 -23.39 5.78
CA GLU A 39 5.77 -23.81 6.18
C GLU A 39 6.79 -23.77 5.04
N MET A 40 6.37 -24.12 3.81
CA MET A 40 7.20 -24.03 2.61
C MET A 40 6.45 -23.31 1.49
N PRO A 41 6.29 -21.98 1.60
CA PRO A 41 5.58 -21.22 0.59
C PRO A 41 6.37 -21.15 -0.72
N ALA A 42 5.67 -21.35 -1.84
CA ALA A 42 6.28 -21.20 -3.17
C ALA A 42 6.74 -19.77 -3.45
N TYR A 43 5.99 -18.77 -2.94
CA TYR A 43 6.28 -17.35 -3.11
C TYR A 43 5.98 -16.57 -1.82
N ALA A 44 7.04 -16.14 -1.14
CA ALA A 44 6.97 -15.26 0.03
C ALA A 44 7.95 -14.10 -0.12
N PHE A 45 7.51 -12.90 0.27
CA PHE A 45 8.30 -11.68 0.20
C PHE A 45 8.38 -11.04 1.58
N THR A 46 9.56 -10.59 1.96
CA THR A 46 9.76 -9.87 3.23
C THR A 46 10.00 -8.40 2.93
N LEU A 47 9.01 -7.58 3.20
CA LEU A 47 9.07 -6.13 3.03
C LEU A 47 7.98 -5.45 3.87
N PRO A 48 8.07 -4.13 4.11
CA PRO A 48 7.02 -3.41 4.81
C PRO A 48 5.71 -3.45 4.01
N LEU A 49 4.59 -3.75 4.67
CA LEU A 49 3.29 -3.94 4.00
C LEU A 49 2.83 -2.74 3.17
N PHE A 50 3.23 -1.52 3.54
CA PHE A 50 2.86 -0.33 2.78
C PHE A 50 3.36 -0.38 1.33
N VAL A 51 4.50 -1.03 1.07
CA VAL A 51 5.05 -1.18 -0.28
C VAL A 51 4.12 -2.02 -1.15
N LEU A 52 3.57 -3.11 -0.61
CA LEU A 52 2.58 -3.95 -1.29
C LEU A 52 1.28 -3.17 -1.56
N MET A 53 0.81 -2.39 -0.58
CA MET A 53 -0.40 -1.58 -0.72
C MET A 53 -0.28 -0.54 -1.84
N PHE A 54 0.83 0.21 -1.88
CA PHE A 54 1.06 1.19 -2.95
C PHE A 54 1.24 0.52 -4.31
N ALA A 55 1.96 -0.60 -4.38
CA ALA A 55 2.11 -1.36 -5.62
C ALA A 55 0.74 -1.84 -6.15
N ALA A 56 -0.13 -2.38 -5.29
CA ALA A 56 -1.47 -2.79 -5.67
C ALA A 56 -2.33 -1.61 -6.15
N LEU A 57 -2.24 -0.45 -5.49
CA LEU A 57 -2.93 0.78 -5.89
C LEU A 57 -2.47 1.27 -7.27
N LEU A 58 -1.16 1.29 -7.52
CA LEU A 58 -0.59 1.69 -8.81
C LEU A 58 -0.96 0.71 -9.92
N LEU A 59 -0.92 -0.60 -9.64
CA LEU A 59 -1.37 -1.62 -10.57
C LEU A 59 -2.86 -1.45 -10.90
N GLY A 60 -3.69 -1.20 -9.90
CA GLY A 60 -5.12 -0.92 -10.10
C GLY A 60 -5.37 0.34 -10.94
N LEU A 61 -4.56 1.38 -10.78
CA LEU A 61 -4.63 2.59 -11.60
C LEU A 61 -4.30 2.30 -13.07
N VAL A 62 -3.24 1.52 -13.33
CA VAL A 62 -2.81 1.15 -14.69
C VAL A 62 -3.80 0.18 -15.36
N MET A 63 -4.36 -0.76 -14.60
CA MET A 63 -5.36 -1.70 -15.15
C MET A 63 -6.73 -1.04 -15.37
N GLY A 64 -7.04 0.03 -14.62
CA GLY A 64 -8.32 0.74 -14.68
C GLY A 64 -8.37 1.89 -15.69
N SER A 65 -7.27 2.20 -16.38
CA SER A 65 -7.18 3.21 -17.45
C SER A 65 -7.49 2.60 -18.81
#